data_AF-A0AAV1Z7D8-F1
#
_entry.id   AF-A0AAV1Z7D8-F1
#
_cell.length_a   1.000
_cell.length_b   1.000
_cell.length_c   1.000
_cell.angle_alpha   90.00
_cell.angle_beta   90.00
_cell.angle_gamma   90.00
#
_symmetry.space_group_name_H-M   'P 1'
#
loop_
_entity.id
_entity.type
_entity.pdbx_description
1 polymer ?
#
loop_
_entity_poly.entity_id
_entity_poly.type
_entity_poly.pdbx_seq_one_letter_code
_entity_poly.pdbx_strand_id
1 'polypeptide(L)'
;MITKSSIAFVLLCFLNSFLLENEVNADKNTEPDFFPLRGLILTELNPTQTEDGWEIVEGDIAVPPGSRKKQDKHQETKGIINILTLWRNGRVPYKFHSSVDDDLKEMIVGAMKEWETHTCLKFRESSFAFNYLRFRADKEGCWAMIGKINSLFAGQDVSIGERCNRTNIIVHEIGHAIGLYHEQSRNDRDGYIHINWHNMPVARYSQFDRGIESPRGVEYDYTSIMHYGSMAFTEKYFQKNTIAALNPFHQTLIGSGMKISFRDSKLVNKMYSCSANCPNNASQCQNGGFLSPYREDNQPCHCVCQPGSTGEFCEYINDPYEYYEFPPCGGNITSDTEIETPNYPTRKPPADNCAWWIQAEKGKRIKVEFMDFSFHPRFDQNDSLFYRRCYHERVEIRTRHRYDGDMFCGEDIPPGTVATSAGREFIIIIDTNEHVMEGRGLKAKVTFIDEKVKHFSDVDLTSLLPIQ
;
A
#
# COMPACT_ATOMS: atom_id res chain seq x y z
N MET A 1 22.44 31.68 60.98
CA MET A 1 23.72 31.54 61.71
C MET A 1 24.47 30.38 61.08
N ILE A 2 25.72 30.65 60.70
CA ILE A 2 26.57 29.84 59.84
C ILE A 2 27.58 29.07 60.71
N THR A 3 27.83 27.80 60.39
CA THR A 3 29.13 27.13 60.55
C THR A 3 29.34 26.32 59.25
N LYS A 4 30.03 26.82 58.21
CA LYS A 4 31.49 26.82 57.95
C LYS A 4 32.18 25.55 58.47
N SER A 5 32.80 24.72 57.63
CA SER A 5 34.04 25.02 56.88
C SER A 5 34.19 24.05 55.69
N SER A 6 34.32 24.53 54.44
CA SER A 6 35.58 24.69 53.65
C SER A 6 35.87 23.43 52.79
N ILE A 7 36.25 23.42 51.51
CA ILE A 7 37.26 24.14 50.68
C ILE A 7 36.83 23.88 49.21
N ALA A 8 36.50 24.85 48.34
CA ALA A 8 37.30 25.76 47.50
C ALA A 8 38.03 25.13 46.27
N PHE A 9 37.83 25.79 45.10
CA PHE A 9 38.55 25.77 43.80
C PHE A 9 38.13 24.73 42.74
N VAL A 10 37.29 25.10 41.74
CA VAL A 10 37.58 25.77 40.44
C VAL A 10 38.59 25.00 39.57
N LEU A 11 38.15 24.41 38.45
CA LEU A 11 38.55 24.76 37.06
C LEU A 11 38.12 23.68 36.04
N LEU A 12 37.49 24.19 34.97
CA LEU A 12 37.54 23.79 33.55
C LEU A 12 37.21 22.36 33.09
N CYS A 13 36.12 22.31 32.31
CA CYS A 13 35.88 21.40 31.20
C CYS A 13 37.08 21.32 30.25
N PHE A 14 37.52 20.10 29.87
CA PHE A 14 37.60 19.59 28.49
C PHE A 14 38.26 18.19 28.47
N LEU A 15 37.53 17.23 27.87
CA LEU A 15 37.94 16.04 27.11
C LEU A 15 38.55 14.76 27.76
N ASN A 16 37.85 13.65 27.44
CA ASN A 16 38.29 12.27 27.17
C ASN A 16 38.76 11.36 28.34
N SER A 17 38.05 10.25 28.61
CA SER A 17 38.23 8.93 27.93
C SER A 17 37.65 7.75 28.77
N PHE A 18 37.25 6.67 28.05
CA PHE A 18 37.06 5.26 28.47
C PHE A 18 35.83 4.92 29.36
N LEU A 19 34.75 4.35 28.80
CA LEU A 19 34.55 2.93 28.40
C LEU A 19 34.50 1.97 29.61
N LEU A 20 33.29 1.53 29.94
CA LEU A 20 33.02 0.19 30.44
C LEU A 20 31.70 -0.26 29.81
N GLU A 21 31.85 -1.20 28.89
CA GLU A 21 30.82 -1.96 28.20
C GLU A 21 29.95 -2.70 29.22
N ASN A 22 28.63 -2.53 29.12
CA ASN A 22 27.71 -3.59 29.54
C ASN A 22 27.19 -4.22 28.25
N GLU A 23 27.76 -5.38 27.92
CA GLU A 23 27.23 -6.31 26.93
C GLU A 23 25.80 -6.69 27.33
N VAL A 24 24.82 -6.08 26.67
CA VAL A 24 23.48 -6.64 26.60
C VAL A 24 23.61 -7.85 25.68
N ASN A 25 23.59 -9.04 26.28
CA ASN A 25 23.41 -10.31 25.59
C ASN A 25 22.21 -10.17 24.66
N ALA A 26 22.50 -10.03 23.36
CA ALA A 26 21.52 -10.17 22.32
C ALA A 26 21.02 -11.61 22.36
N ASP A 27 19.78 -11.77 22.82
CA ASP A 27 19.08 -13.03 22.82
C ASP A 27 18.99 -13.54 21.37
N LYS A 28 19.60 -14.71 21.15
CA LYS A 28 19.57 -15.43 19.87
C LYS A 28 18.23 -16.13 19.76
N ASN A 29 17.15 -15.39 19.51
CA ASN A 29 15.84 -15.93 19.11
C ASN A 29 14.90 -14.89 18.48
N THR A 30 15.39 -13.71 18.09
CA THR A 30 14.62 -12.81 17.22
C THR A 30 14.65 -13.36 15.80
N GLU A 31 13.56 -14.02 15.39
CA GLU A 31 13.25 -14.23 13.98
C GLU A 31 13.44 -12.90 13.23
N PRO A 32 14.09 -12.88 12.07
CA PRO A 32 14.40 -11.64 11.38
C PRO A 32 13.09 -10.92 11.10
N ASP A 33 12.97 -9.69 11.59
CA ASP A 33 11.85 -8.77 11.35
C ASP A 33 11.37 -8.92 9.90
N PHE A 34 10.29 -9.66 9.72
CA PHE A 34 9.78 -10.00 8.42
C PHE A 34 9.28 -8.67 7.84
N PHE A 35 10.05 -8.08 6.94
CA PHE A 35 9.88 -6.72 6.41
C PHE A 35 8.42 -6.41 6.01
N PRO A 36 7.99 -5.14 5.93
CA PRO A 36 6.67 -4.79 5.44
C PRO A 36 6.56 -5.17 3.97
N LEU A 37 6.17 -6.42 3.75
CA LEU A 37 5.64 -6.96 2.52
C LEU A 37 4.39 -6.14 2.19
N ARG A 38 4.58 -4.96 1.57
CA ARG A 38 3.54 -4.03 1.08
C ARG A 38 2.43 -4.82 0.37
N GLY A 39 1.40 -5.23 1.11
CA GLY A 39 0.29 -6.07 0.67
C GLY A 39 0.57 -7.55 0.34
N LEU A 40 1.81 -8.06 0.40
CA LEU A 40 2.09 -9.47 0.08
C LEU A 40 1.57 -10.43 1.18
N ILE A 41 1.55 -9.98 2.44
CA ILE A 41 1.16 -10.81 3.58
C ILE A 41 -0.34 -11.13 3.57
N LEU A 42 -1.18 -10.13 3.29
CA LEU A 42 -2.64 -10.28 3.32
C LEU A 42 -3.17 -11.21 2.22
N THR A 43 -2.53 -11.26 1.06
CA THR A 43 -3.04 -12.03 -0.09
C THR A 43 -2.55 -13.46 -0.15
N GLU A 44 -1.45 -13.80 0.56
CA GLU A 44 -0.76 -15.10 0.39
C GLU A 44 -0.71 -15.96 1.66
N LEU A 45 -0.96 -15.39 2.84
CA LEU A 45 -1.03 -16.17 4.09
C LEU A 45 -2.40 -16.79 4.35
N ASN A 46 -3.41 -16.37 3.59
CA ASN A 46 -4.78 -16.80 3.85
C ASN A 46 -5.11 -18.12 3.17
N PRO A 47 -5.79 -19.03 3.88
CA PRO A 47 -6.31 -20.24 3.26
C PRO A 47 -7.41 -19.87 2.27
N THR A 48 -7.69 -20.73 1.30
CA THR A 48 -8.82 -20.51 0.38
C THR A 48 -10.18 -20.67 1.05
N GLN A 49 -10.22 -21.31 2.22
CA GLN A 49 -11.40 -21.57 3.02
C GLN A 49 -11.01 -21.57 4.51
N THR A 50 -11.87 -21.04 5.38
CA THR A 50 -11.67 -21.16 6.83
C THR A 50 -11.98 -22.59 7.29
N GLU A 51 -11.45 -22.97 8.45
CA GLU A 51 -11.71 -24.28 9.08
C GLU A 51 -13.21 -24.58 9.26
N ASP A 52 -14.00 -23.53 9.45
CA ASP A 52 -15.45 -23.61 9.67
C ASP A 52 -16.24 -23.58 8.34
N GLY A 53 -15.55 -23.70 7.20
CA GLY A 53 -16.13 -23.87 5.87
C GLY A 53 -16.49 -22.57 5.13
N TRP A 54 -16.07 -21.40 5.63
CA TRP A 54 -16.30 -20.11 4.95
C TRP A 54 -15.32 -19.94 3.81
N GLU A 55 -15.80 -19.48 2.66
CA GLU A 55 -14.93 -19.21 1.52
C GLU A 55 -14.19 -17.89 1.74
N ILE A 56 -12.90 -17.85 1.45
CA ILE A 56 -12.15 -16.60 1.38
C ILE A 56 -12.23 -16.07 -0.05
N VAL A 57 -12.66 -14.82 -0.19
CA VAL A 57 -12.70 -14.08 -1.45
C VAL A 57 -11.84 -12.84 -1.32
N GLU A 58 -11.31 -12.37 -2.44
CA GLU A 58 -10.36 -11.25 -2.44
C GLU A 58 -9.29 -11.41 -1.34
N GLY A 59 -8.68 -12.58 -1.21
CA GLY A 59 -7.55 -12.80 -0.31
C GLY A 59 -7.87 -12.93 1.18
N ASP A 60 -8.77 -12.14 1.75
CA ASP A 60 -8.96 -12.00 3.21
C ASP A 60 -10.43 -11.72 3.64
N ILE A 61 -11.38 -11.75 2.70
CA ILE A 61 -12.80 -11.56 3.03
C ILE A 61 -13.49 -12.92 3.20
N ALA A 62 -13.95 -13.21 4.41
CA ALA A 62 -14.71 -14.43 4.69
C ALA A 62 -16.19 -14.28 4.32
N VAL A 63 -16.69 -15.17 3.45
CA VAL A 63 -18.10 -15.22 3.03
C VAL A 63 -18.72 -16.60 3.29
N PRO A 64 -20.03 -16.68 3.61
CA PRO A 64 -20.68 -17.96 3.86
C PRO A 64 -20.59 -18.88 2.62
N PRO A 65 -20.45 -20.20 2.79
CA PRO A 65 -20.31 -21.13 1.67
C PRO A 65 -21.48 -21.02 0.68
N GLY A 66 -21.16 -21.01 -0.62
CA GLY A 66 -22.16 -20.86 -1.69
C GLY A 66 -22.68 -19.43 -1.92
N SER A 67 -22.14 -18.44 -1.21
CA SER A 67 -22.50 -17.01 -1.40
C SER A 67 -21.90 -16.40 -2.66
N ARG A 68 -20.77 -16.94 -3.19
CA ARG A 68 -20.15 -16.47 -4.45
C ARG A 68 -21.16 -16.31 -5.58
N LYS A 69 -22.06 -17.28 -5.78
CA LYS A 69 -23.08 -17.26 -6.86
C LYS A 69 -24.21 -16.25 -6.66
N LYS A 70 -24.40 -15.71 -5.45
CA LYS A 70 -25.45 -14.73 -5.12
C LYS A 70 -24.91 -13.31 -4.97
N GLN A 71 -23.62 -13.16 -4.69
CA GLN A 71 -22.97 -11.87 -4.51
C GLN A 71 -22.57 -11.21 -5.83
N ASP A 72 -22.48 -11.98 -6.94
CA ASP A 72 -22.33 -11.56 -8.36
C ASP A 72 -23.35 -10.50 -8.87
N LYS A 73 -24.28 -10.02 -8.05
CA LYS A 73 -25.32 -9.07 -8.49
C LYS A 73 -25.62 -7.90 -7.55
N HIS A 74 -25.14 -7.89 -6.31
CA HIS A 74 -25.65 -6.91 -5.34
C HIS A 74 -24.60 -6.44 -4.33
N GLN A 75 -24.01 -5.28 -4.67
CA GLN A 75 -23.25 -4.33 -3.83
C GLN A 75 -21.75 -4.49 -3.85
N GLU A 76 -21.14 -3.47 -4.46
CA GLU A 76 -19.89 -3.65 -5.16
C GLU A 76 -19.30 -2.22 -5.36
N THR A 77 -19.08 -1.56 -4.23
CA THR A 77 -18.20 -0.38 -4.08
C THR A 77 -17.24 -0.68 -2.94
N LYS A 78 -16.23 0.16 -2.73
CA LYS A 78 -15.37 0.06 -1.54
C LYS A 78 -16.14 0.08 -0.21
N GLY A 79 -17.32 0.69 -0.09
CA GLY A 79 -18.09 0.74 1.15
C GLY A 79 -19.46 0.10 1.03
N ILE A 80 -19.89 -0.67 2.05
CA ILE A 80 -21.26 -1.22 2.06
C ILE A 80 -22.33 -0.11 1.97
N ILE A 81 -23.38 -0.40 1.21
CA ILE A 81 -24.52 0.51 1.00
C ILE A 81 -25.69 0.13 1.92
N ASN A 82 -25.89 -1.16 2.17
CA ASN A 82 -26.97 -1.64 3.02
C ASN A 82 -26.80 -1.20 4.49
N ILE A 83 -27.65 -0.29 4.95
CA ILE A 83 -27.60 0.23 6.32
C ILE A 83 -27.82 -0.87 7.36
N LEU A 84 -28.52 -1.96 7.02
CA LEU A 84 -28.76 -3.09 7.93
C LEU A 84 -27.48 -3.89 8.23
N THR A 85 -26.47 -3.80 7.37
CA THR A 85 -25.16 -4.42 7.57
C THR A 85 -24.13 -3.45 8.15
N LEU A 86 -24.49 -2.18 8.40
CA LEU A 86 -23.67 -1.28 9.22
C LEU A 86 -23.87 -1.57 10.71
N TRP A 87 -22.86 -1.24 11.52
CA TRP A 87 -22.98 -1.25 12.97
C TRP A 87 -23.90 -0.12 13.44
N ARG A 88 -24.98 -0.48 14.17
CA ARG A 88 -26.02 0.49 14.55
C ARG A 88 -25.41 1.64 15.36
N ASN A 89 -25.66 2.88 14.93
CA ASN A 89 -25.13 4.10 15.55
C ASN A 89 -23.59 4.14 15.65
N GLY A 90 -22.88 3.41 14.78
CA GLY A 90 -21.42 3.33 14.81
C GLY A 90 -20.85 2.64 16.06
N ARG A 91 -21.68 1.91 16.82
CA ARG A 91 -21.24 1.18 18.01
C ARG A 91 -20.88 -0.24 17.64
N VAL A 92 -19.63 -0.62 17.86
CA VAL A 92 -19.05 -1.91 17.48
C VAL A 92 -18.67 -2.67 18.77
N PRO A 93 -19.54 -3.55 19.28
CA PRO A 93 -19.19 -4.41 20.39
C PRO A 93 -18.11 -5.41 19.98
N TYR A 94 -17.17 -5.72 20.88
CA TYR A 94 -16.18 -6.76 20.63
C TYR A 94 -15.89 -7.63 21.86
N LYS A 95 -15.21 -8.76 21.62
CA LYS A 95 -14.62 -9.66 22.62
C LYS A 95 -13.31 -10.23 22.11
N PHE A 96 -12.43 -10.62 23.03
CA PHE A 96 -11.24 -11.42 22.73
C PHE A 96 -11.51 -12.90 22.98
N HIS A 97 -11.09 -13.75 22.06
CA HIS A 97 -10.96 -15.17 22.31
C HIS A 97 -9.74 -15.46 23.20
N SER A 98 -9.72 -16.61 23.88
CA SER A 98 -8.63 -16.98 24.79
C SER A 98 -7.27 -17.17 24.10
N SER A 99 -7.27 -17.30 22.77
CA SER A 99 -6.05 -17.37 21.95
C SER A 99 -5.31 -16.04 21.84
N VAL A 100 -5.96 -14.92 22.15
CA VAL A 100 -5.37 -13.58 22.02
C VAL A 100 -4.64 -13.24 23.32
N ASP A 101 -3.31 -13.16 23.24
CA ASP A 101 -2.46 -12.73 24.34
C ASP A 101 -2.57 -11.21 24.60
N ASP A 102 -1.92 -10.73 25.66
CA ASP A 102 -2.06 -9.33 26.09
C ASP A 102 -1.37 -8.35 25.14
N ASP A 103 -0.27 -8.74 24.49
CA ASP A 103 0.43 -7.91 23.51
C ASP A 103 -0.46 -7.70 22.27
N LEU A 104 -1.07 -8.77 21.75
CA LEU A 104 -1.97 -8.68 20.62
C LEU A 104 -3.26 -7.92 20.96
N LYS A 105 -3.77 -8.03 22.20
CA LYS A 105 -4.89 -7.19 22.66
C LYS A 105 -4.54 -5.71 22.57
N GLU A 106 -3.34 -5.31 23.02
CA GLU A 106 -2.89 -3.92 22.96
C GLU A 106 -2.85 -3.42 21.50
N MET A 107 -2.29 -4.22 20.59
CA MET A 107 -2.25 -3.88 19.16
C MET A 107 -3.64 -3.73 18.55
N ILE A 108 -4.57 -4.64 18.88
CA ILE A 108 -5.96 -4.59 18.40
C ILE A 108 -6.68 -3.35 18.94
N VAL A 109 -6.52 -3.03 20.22
CA VAL A 109 -7.09 -1.82 20.82
C VAL A 109 -6.50 -0.56 20.18
N GLY A 110 -5.19 -0.54 19.90
CA GLY A 110 -4.53 0.54 19.16
C GLY A 110 -5.12 0.73 17.76
N ALA A 111 -5.35 -0.35 17.01
CA ALA A 111 -5.98 -0.32 15.69
C ALA A 111 -7.44 0.16 15.75
N MET A 112 -8.21 -0.25 16.76
CA MET A 112 -9.56 0.30 17.00
C MET A 112 -9.50 1.80 17.27
N LYS A 113 -8.52 2.25 18.07
CA LYS A 113 -8.35 3.67 18.42
C LYS A 113 -8.04 4.53 17.20
N GLU A 114 -7.30 4.00 16.23
CA GLU A 114 -7.05 4.66 14.95
C GLU A 114 -8.37 4.98 14.21
N TRP A 115 -9.26 4.00 14.09
CA TRP A 115 -10.61 4.20 13.54
C TRP A 115 -11.47 5.16 14.38
N GLU A 116 -11.44 5.07 15.72
CA GLU A 116 -12.20 5.97 16.60
C GLU A 116 -11.72 7.43 16.57
N THR A 117 -10.45 7.65 16.19
CA THR A 117 -9.84 8.98 16.09
C THR A 117 -10.35 9.69 14.84
N HIS A 118 -10.42 8.97 13.73
CA HIS A 118 -10.76 9.53 12.42
C HIS A 118 -12.26 9.46 12.07
N THR A 119 -13.06 8.73 12.86
CA THR A 119 -14.49 8.50 12.58
C THR A 119 -15.37 8.66 13.84
N CYS A 120 -16.69 8.57 13.67
CA CYS A 120 -17.63 8.50 14.80
C CYS A 120 -17.76 7.10 15.42
N LEU A 121 -17.04 6.09 14.91
CA LEU A 121 -17.13 4.73 15.43
C LEU A 121 -16.66 4.66 16.89
N LYS A 122 -17.27 3.72 17.62
CA LYS A 122 -16.94 3.42 19.02
C LYS A 122 -16.86 1.91 19.24
N PHE A 123 -15.68 1.43 19.57
CA PHE A 123 -15.42 0.03 19.88
C PHE A 123 -15.52 -0.18 21.38
N ARG A 124 -16.38 -1.08 21.83
CA ARG A 124 -16.58 -1.34 23.26
C ARG A 124 -16.59 -2.83 23.53
N GLU A 125 -15.76 -3.27 24.46
CA GLU A 125 -15.81 -4.65 24.90
C GLU A 125 -17.17 -4.91 25.57
N SER A 126 -17.82 -6.02 25.24
CA SER A 126 -19.15 -6.31 25.77
C SER A 126 -19.41 -7.79 25.93
N SER A 127 -19.66 -8.24 27.16
CA SER A 127 -20.04 -9.62 27.46
C SER A 127 -21.45 -10.00 27.00
N PHE A 128 -22.35 -9.01 26.83
CA PHE A 128 -23.80 -9.21 26.64
C PHE A 128 -24.31 -8.86 25.23
N ALA A 129 -23.44 -8.38 24.35
CA ALA A 129 -23.86 -8.02 23.00
C ALA A 129 -24.32 -9.24 22.20
N PHE A 130 -25.45 -9.10 21.49
CA PHE A 130 -25.98 -10.14 20.60
C PHE A 130 -25.15 -10.29 19.31
N ASN A 131 -24.67 -9.18 18.76
CA ASN A 131 -23.77 -9.14 17.61
C ASN A 131 -22.51 -8.38 18.05
N TYR A 132 -21.35 -8.97 17.84
CA TYR A 132 -20.07 -8.42 18.24
C TYR A 132 -18.95 -9.02 17.40
N LEU A 133 -17.83 -8.30 17.29
CA LEU A 133 -16.57 -8.81 16.73
C LEU A 133 -15.88 -9.72 17.75
N ARG A 134 -15.46 -10.91 17.35
CA ARG A 134 -14.65 -11.81 18.17
C ARG A 134 -13.27 -11.92 17.55
N PHE A 135 -12.28 -11.26 18.17
CA PHE A 135 -10.90 -11.34 17.70
C PHE A 135 -10.27 -12.66 18.14
N ARG A 136 -9.55 -13.31 17.22
CA ARG A 136 -8.97 -14.64 17.37
C ARG A 136 -7.56 -14.68 16.79
N ALA A 137 -6.73 -15.56 17.33
CA ALA A 137 -5.36 -15.81 16.87
C ALA A 137 -5.07 -17.31 16.68
N ASP A 138 -6.07 -18.16 16.97
CA ASP A 138 -6.01 -19.62 16.79
C ASP A 138 -6.53 -20.07 15.43
N LYS A 139 -6.64 -19.15 14.47
CA LYS A 139 -7.10 -19.41 13.11
C LYS A 139 -5.97 -19.06 12.13
N GLU A 140 -5.86 -19.84 11.06
CA GLU A 140 -4.89 -19.58 10.00
C GLU A 140 -5.28 -18.32 9.21
N GLY A 141 -4.28 -17.46 8.95
CA GLY A 141 -4.43 -16.26 8.14
C GLY A 141 -5.03 -15.02 8.83
N CYS A 142 -5.07 -13.93 8.08
CA CYS A 142 -5.63 -12.63 8.45
C CYS A 142 -6.90 -12.41 7.64
N TRP A 143 -8.07 -12.44 8.27
CA TRP A 143 -9.33 -12.28 7.53
C TRP A 143 -10.47 -11.79 8.40
N ALA A 144 -11.45 -11.19 7.76
CA ALA A 144 -12.65 -10.69 8.41
C ALA A 144 -13.88 -10.80 7.50
N MET A 145 -15.05 -10.73 8.11
CA MET A 145 -16.31 -10.59 7.39
C MET A 145 -16.64 -9.12 7.16
N ILE A 146 -17.35 -8.82 6.09
CA ILE A 146 -17.68 -7.42 5.75
C ILE A 146 -18.90 -6.91 6.53
N GLY A 147 -18.67 -5.84 7.29
CA GLY A 147 -19.70 -5.19 8.08
C GLY A 147 -20.25 -6.06 9.21
N LYS A 148 -21.42 -5.67 9.74
CA LYS A 148 -22.14 -6.38 10.79
C LYS A 148 -23.01 -7.49 10.20
N ILE A 149 -22.62 -8.74 10.44
CA ILE A 149 -23.48 -9.90 10.21
C ILE A 149 -24.39 -10.15 11.42
N ASN A 150 -25.44 -10.94 11.24
CA ASN A 150 -26.25 -11.41 12.36
C ASN A 150 -25.69 -12.73 12.90
N SER A 151 -24.96 -12.68 14.01
CA SER A 151 -24.30 -13.85 14.61
C SER A 151 -24.99 -14.39 15.86
N LEU A 152 -26.09 -13.76 16.32
CA LEU A 152 -26.96 -14.24 17.41
C LEU A 152 -26.18 -14.90 18.57
N PHE A 153 -25.34 -14.10 19.24
CA PHE A 153 -24.46 -14.44 20.37
C PHE A 153 -23.19 -15.24 20.06
N ALA A 154 -23.02 -15.80 18.86
CA ALA A 154 -21.79 -16.52 18.52
C ALA A 154 -20.58 -15.57 18.36
N GLY A 155 -20.85 -14.31 18.00
CA GLY A 155 -19.82 -13.38 17.53
C GLY A 155 -19.49 -13.62 16.06
N GLN A 156 -18.97 -12.60 15.39
CA GLN A 156 -18.36 -12.73 14.06
C GLN A 156 -16.85 -12.69 14.20
N ASP A 157 -16.16 -13.68 13.65
CA ASP A 157 -14.72 -13.81 13.84
C ASP A 157 -13.94 -12.79 13.00
N VAL A 158 -12.89 -12.25 13.60
CA VAL A 158 -11.82 -11.50 12.95
C VAL A 158 -10.53 -12.25 13.29
N SER A 159 -9.94 -12.88 12.29
CA SER A 159 -8.73 -13.68 12.44
C SER A 159 -7.50 -12.79 12.33
N ILE A 160 -6.71 -12.75 13.40
CA ILE A 160 -5.35 -12.18 13.43
C ILE A 160 -4.42 -13.35 13.76
N GLY A 161 -4.28 -14.27 12.82
CA GLY A 161 -3.47 -15.48 12.95
C GLY A 161 -1.97 -15.21 12.99
N GLU A 162 -1.19 -16.27 12.83
CA GLU A 162 0.27 -16.18 12.76
C GLU A 162 0.71 -15.16 11.70
N ARG A 163 1.66 -14.28 12.04
CA ARG A 163 2.21 -13.21 11.18
C ARG A 163 1.25 -12.06 10.81
N CYS A 164 0.05 -12.05 11.38
CA CYS A 164 -0.94 -10.96 11.22
C CYS A 164 -0.84 -9.88 12.31
N ASN A 165 0.03 -10.05 13.31
CA ASN A 165 0.25 -9.14 14.44
C ASN A 165 1.02 -7.86 14.01
N ARG A 166 0.48 -7.12 13.03
CA ARG A 166 0.98 -5.82 12.59
C ARG A 166 -0.15 -4.81 12.59
N THR A 167 0.12 -3.60 13.07
CA THR A 167 -0.90 -2.56 13.22
C THR A 167 -1.66 -2.29 11.93
N ASN A 168 -0.98 -2.19 10.78
CA ASN A 168 -1.62 -1.92 9.50
C ASN A 168 -2.54 -3.07 9.04
N ILE A 169 -2.16 -4.33 9.29
CA ILE A 169 -2.99 -5.51 9.00
C ILE A 169 -4.23 -5.50 9.90
N ILE A 170 -4.07 -5.26 11.21
CA ILE A 170 -5.21 -5.25 12.12
C ILE A 170 -6.18 -4.10 11.79
N VAL A 171 -5.67 -2.92 11.41
CA VAL A 171 -6.50 -1.79 10.94
C VAL A 171 -7.27 -2.17 9.68
N HIS A 172 -6.65 -2.91 8.74
CA HIS A 172 -7.26 -3.41 7.52
C HIS A 172 -8.42 -4.39 7.82
N GLU A 173 -8.19 -5.40 8.67
CA GLU A 173 -9.22 -6.38 9.04
C GLU A 173 -10.40 -5.73 9.76
N ILE A 174 -10.12 -4.74 10.62
CA ILE A 174 -11.19 -3.92 11.22
C ILE A 174 -11.93 -3.13 10.13
N GLY A 175 -11.23 -2.63 9.11
CA GLY A 175 -11.81 -2.00 7.92
C GLY A 175 -12.88 -2.86 7.25
N HIS A 176 -12.59 -4.14 7.00
CA HIS A 176 -13.61 -5.10 6.55
C HIS A 176 -14.77 -5.22 7.52
N ALA A 177 -14.48 -5.45 8.80
CA ALA A 177 -15.48 -5.62 9.84
C ALA A 177 -16.44 -4.42 10.01
N ILE A 178 -16.00 -3.20 9.66
CA ILE A 178 -16.84 -1.99 9.68
C ILE A 178 -17.51 -1.70 8.33
N GLY A 179 -17.21 -2.48 7.29
CA GLY A 179 -17.93 -2.51 6.03
C GLY A 179 -17.16 -2.03 4.80
N LEU A 180 -15.82 -2.10 4.81
CA LEU A 180 -15.01 -1.78 3.63
C LEU A 180 -14.67 -3.04 2.83
N TYR A 181 -14.72 -2.93 1.50
CA TYR A 181 -14.09 -3.82 0.54
C TYR A 181 -12.74 -3.22 0.12
N HIS A 182 -12.01 -3.92 -0.73
CA HIS A 182 -10.78 -3.40 -1.27
C HIS A 182 -10.94 -2.22 -2.22
N GLU A 183 -9.92 -1.34 -2.25
CA GLU A 183 -9.85 -0.21 -3.17
C GLU A 183 -9.69 -0.67 -4.63
N GLN A 184 -8.83 -1.66 -4.89
CA GLN A 184 -8.62 -2.18 -6.25
C GLN A 184 -9.82 -3.01 -6.76
N SER A 185 -10.87 -3.22 -5.98
CA SER A 185 -12.09 -3.91 -6.43
C SER A 185 -13.18 -2.91 -6.84
N ARG A 186 -12.91 -1.60 -6.81
CA ARG A 186 -13.86 -0.57 -7.25
C ARG A 186 -14.20 -0.67 -8.74
N ASN A 187 -15.40 -0.19 -9.08
CA ASN A 187 -15.90 -0.17 -10.46
C ASN A 187 -15.11 0.77 -11.39
N ASP A 188 -14.52 1.83 -10.83
CA ASP A 188 -13.79 2.89 -11.53
C ASP A 188 -12.28 2.66 -11.54
N ARG A 189 -11.78 1.56 -10.96
CA ARG A 189 -10.35 1.29 -10.79
C ARG A 189 -9.54 1.38 -12.08
N ASP A 190 -10.13 1.01 -13.23
CA ASP A 190 -9.41 0.93 -14.50
C ASP A 190 -9.08 2.33 -15.06
N GLY A 191 -9.60 3.39 -14.44
CA GLY A 191 -9.16 4.77 -14.67
C GLY A 191 -7.91 5.17 -13.86
N TYR A 192 -7.41 4.29 -12.99
CA TYR A 192 -6.33 4.57 -12.04
C TYR A 192 -5.22 3.50 -12.07
N ILE A 193 -5.59 2.23 -12.24
CA ILE A 193 -4.67 1.09 -12.30
C ILE A 193 -4.93 0.21 -13.53
N HIS A 194 -3.94 -0.62 -13.85
CA HIS A 194 -4.01 -1.67 -14.85
C HIS A 194 -3.69 -3.02 -14.22
N ILE A 195 -4.50 -4.04 -14.51
CA ILE A 195 -4.28 -5.41 -14.04
C ILE A 195 -3.55 -6.21 -15.11
N ASN A 196 -2.34 -6.66 -14.80
CA ASN A 196 -1.52 -7.53 -15.63
C ASN A 196 -1.95 -8.99 -15.46
N TRP A 197 -3.06 -9.38 -16.08
CA TRP A 197 -3.65 -10.72 -15.96
C TRP A 197 -2.70 -11.88 -16.30
N HIS A 198 -1.69 -11.65 -17.15
CA HIS A 198 -0.70 -12.66 -17.51
C HIS A 198 0.37 -12.91 -16.42
N ASN A 199 0.42 -12.05 -15.39
CA ASN A 199 1.37 -12.17 -14.27
C ASN A 199 0.79 -12.98 -13.09
N MET A 200 -0.44 -13.47 -13.21
CA MET A 200 -1.13 -14.27 -12.18
C MET A 200 -1.79 -15.53 -12.78
N PRO A 201 -2.07 -16.57 -11.98
CA PRO A 201 -2.79 -17.74 -12.44
C PRO A 201 -4.25 -17.39 -12.73
N VAL A 202 -4.85 -18.04 -13.74
CA VAL A 202 -6.28 -17.87 -14.08
C VAL A 202 -7.20 -18.14 -12.89
N ALA A 203 -6.82 -19.08 -12.01
CA ALA A 203 -7.56 -19.40 -10.79
C ALA A 203 -7.67 -18.22 -9.79
N ARG A 204 -6.84 -17.18 -9.93
CA ARG A 204 -6.84 -15.99 -9.08
C ARG A 204 -7.54 -14.79 -9.71
N TYR A 205 -8.07 -14.89 -10.93
CA TYR A 205 -8.69 -13.75 -11.60
C TYR A 205 -9.87 -13.17 -10.81
N SER A 206 -10.64 -14.02 -10.14
CA SER A 206 -11.76 -13.59 -9.30
C SER A 206 -11.36 -12.78 -8.06
N GLN A 207 -10.07 -12.75 -7.71
CA GLN A 207 -9.57 -11.87 -6.63
C GLN A 207 -9.51 -10.40 -7.05
N PHE A 208 -9.73 -10.14 -8.35
CA PHE A 208 -9.80 -8.83 -8.95
C PHE A 208 -11.16 -8.61 -9.61
N ASP A 209 -12.22 -9.28 -9.17
CA ASP A 209 -13.56 -8.92 -9.64
C ASP A 209 -13.88 -7.47 -9.25
N ARG A 210 -14.57 -6.77 -10.15
CA ARG A 210 -14.89 -5.36 -9.95
C ARG A 210 -16.30 -5.23 -9.44
N GLY A 211 -16.48 -4.15 -8.70
CA GLY A 211 -17.77 -3.64 -8.37
C GLY A 211 -18.59 -3.11 -9.56
N ILE A 212 -19.92 -3.10 -9.44
CA ILE A 212 -20.92 -2.43 -10.29
C ILE A 212 -21.37 -1.05 -9.78
N GLU A 213 -21.27 -0.75 -8.48
CA GLU A 213 -21.89 0.44 -7.88
C GLU A 213 -20.93 1.66 -7.86
N SER A 214 -21.49 2.88 -7.87
CA SER A 214 -20.69 4.13 -7.93
C SER A 214 -19.92 4.42 -6.63
N PRO A 215 -18.72 5.04 -6.66
CA PRO A 215 -17.86 5.26 -5.49
C PRO A 215 -18.33 6.28 -4.45
N ARG A 216 -19.63 6.63 -4.44
CA ARG A 216 -20.27 7.56 -3.51
C ARG A 216 -19.56 8.92 -3.41
N GLY A 217 -18.94 9.39 -4.50
CA GLY A 217 -18.27 10.70 -4.55
C GLY A 217 -16.98 10.80 -3.73
N VAL A 218 -16.34 9.67 -3.43
CA VAL A 218 -14.96 9.61 -2.92
C VAL A 218 -14.06 9.10 -4.04
N GLU A 219 -13.04 9.87 -4.40
CA GLU A 219 -12.10 9.50 -5.46
C GLU A 219 -11.28 8.25 -5.11
N TYR A 220 -10.61 7.66 -6.11
CA TYR A 220 -9.76 6.48 -5.94
C TYR A 220 -8.50 6.79 -5.13
N ASP A 221 -8.13 5.92 -4.20
CA ASP A 221 -7.07 6.20 -3.23
C ASP A 221 -5.91 5.19 -3.28
N TYR A 222 -4.81 5.55 -3.94
CA TYR A 222 -3.65 4.66 -4.09
C TYR A 222 -3.02 4.28 -2.73
N THR A 223 -3.14 5.15 -1.71
CA THR A 223 -2.57 4.93 -0.37
C THR A 223 -3.58 4.36 0.63
N SER A 224 -4.75 3.93 0.17
CA SER A 224 -5.77 3.33 1.04
C SER A 224 -5.20 2.12 1.77
N ILE A 225 -5.55 1.99 3.06
CA ILE A 225 -5.24 0.79 3.84
C ILE A 225 -5.89 -0.48 3.25
N MET A 226 -6.93 -0.31 2.43
CA MET A 226 -7.66 -1.38 1.75
C MET A 226 -7.18 -1.63 0.30
N HIS A 227 -6.04 -1.07 -0.11
CA HIS A 227 -5.50 -1.31 -1.46
C HIS A 227 -4.46 -2.43 -1.46
N TYR A 228 -4.59 -3.39 -2.37
CA TYR A 228 -3.56 -4.41 -2.59
C TYR A 228 -2.19 -3.83 -3.00
N GLY A 229 -1.14 -4.57 -2.66
CA GLY A 229 0.20 -4.32 -3.19
C GLY A 229 0.31 -4.63 -4.69
N SER A 230 1.33 -4.05 -5.33
CA SER A 230 1.57 -4.19 -6.78
C SER A 230 1.78 -5.63 -7.25
N MET A 231 2.15 -6.54 -6.35
CA MET A 231 2.48 -7.94 -6.62
C MET A 231 1.41 -8.93 -6.12
N ALA A 232 0.23 -8.47 -5.71
CA ALA A 232 -0.83 -9.35 -5.20
C ALA A 232 -1.13 -10.51 -6.17
N PHE A 233 -1.07 -11.76 -5.70
CA PHE A 233 -1.34 -12.98 -6.47
C PHE A 233 -0.43 -13.24 -7.68
N THR A 234 0.75 -12.64 -7.74
CA THR A 234 1.74 -12.93 -8.80
C THR A 234 2.36 -14.32 -8.61
N GLU A 235 2.63 -15.06 -9.69
CA GLU A 235 3.43 -16.29 -9.59
C GLU A 235 4.94 -16.00 -9.54
N LYS A 236 5.35 -14.78 -9.89
CA LYS A 236 6.74 -14.35 -10.01
C LYS A 236 7.03 -13.20 -9.03
N TYR A 237 6.96 -13.50 -7.73
CA TYR A 237 7.16 -12.49 -6.69
C TYR A 237 8.52 -11.80 -6.83
N PHE A 238 8.55 -10.50 -6.55
CA PHE A 238 9.72 -9.62 -6.70
C PHE A 238 10.30 -9.57 -8.12
N GLN A 239 9.56 -10.05 -9.12
CA GLN A 239 9.96 -10.03 -10.53
C GLN A 239 8.87 -9.41 -11.41
N LYS A 240 7.60 -9.61 -11.07
CA LYS A 240 6.46 -9.11 -11.85
C LYS A 240 5.35 -8.52 -10.98
N ASN A 241 4.86 -7.36 -11.39
CA ASN A 241 3.68 -6.70 -10.83
C ASN A 241 2.41 -7.22 -11.50
N THR A 242 1.39 -7.53 -10.70
CA THR A 242 0.02 -7.78 -11.15
C THR A 242 -0.79 -6.50 -11.26
N ILE A 243 -0.47 -5.48 -10.46
CA ILE A 243 -1.12 -4.18 -10.48
C ILE A 243 -0.10 -3.09 -10.84
N ALA A 244 -0.39 -2.34 -11.89
CA ALA A 244 0.39 -1.17 -12.28
C ALA A 244 -0.45 0.10 -12.19
N ALA A 245 0.05 1.15 -11.56
CA ALA A 245 -0.59 2.47 -11.60
C ALA A 245 -0.52 3.03 -13.02
N LEU A 246 -1.61 3.67 -13.48
CA LEU A 246 -1.63 4.31 -14.80
C LEU A 246 -0.66 5.48 -14.89
N ASN A 247 -0.49 6.21 -13.77
CA ASN A 247 0.57 7.18 -13.57
C ASN A 247 1.76 6.48 -12.89
N PRO A 248 2.92 6.34 -13.56
CA PRO A 248 4.12 5.71 -12.99
C PRO A 248 4.59 6.32 -11.67
N PHE A 249 4.35 7.63 -11.45
CA PHE A 249 4.74 8.32 -10.22
C PHE A 249 3.97 7.83 -8.98
N HIS A 250 2.84 7.13 -9.16
CA HIS A 250 2.04 6.58 -8.06
C HIS A 250 2.30 5.09 -7.82
N GLN A 251 3.21 4.45 -8.58
CA GLN A 251 3.41 3.01 -8.51
C GLN A 251 3.87 2.52 -7.13
N THR A 252 4.66 3.31 -6.40
CA THR A 252 5.17 2.93 -5.07
C THR A 252 4.17 3.21 -3.94
N LEU A 253 3.08 3.94 -4.22
CA LEU A 253 2.01 4.26 -3.27
C LEU A 253 1.05 3.08 -3.05
N ILE A 254 0.83 2.23 -4.06
CA ILE A 254 -0.11 1.12 -3.93
C ILE A 254 0.41 0.06 -2.96
N GLY A 255 -0.44 -0.33 -2.01
CA GLY A 255 -0.09 -1.27 -0.93
C GLY A 255 0.93 -0.73 0.08
N SER A 256 1.24 0.57 0.07
CA SER A 256 2.07 1.22 1.10
C SER A 256 1.26 1.76 2.29
N GLY A 257 -0.05 1.46 2.35
CA GLY A 257 -0.93 1.90 3.42
C GLY A 257 -0.47 1.37 4.78
N MET A 258 0.05 2.27 5.62
CA MET A 258 0.45 1.95 7.01
C MET A 258 -0.57 2.41 8.05
N LYS A 259 -1.47 3.32 7.65
CA LYS A 259 -2.50 3.95 8.48
C LYS A 259 -3.73 4.25 7.63
N ILE A 260 -4.82 4.65 8.28
CA ILE A 260 -6.06 5.07 7.60
C ILE A 260 -5.76 6.31 6.76
N SER A 261 -6.12 6.28 5.48
CA SER A 261 -5.97 7.45 4.62
C SER A 261 -7.07 8.50 4.85
N PHE A 262 -6.87 9.69 4.29
CA PHE A 262 -7.92 10.70 4.25
C PHE A 262 -9.20 10.18 3.56
N ARG A 263 -9.07 9.46 2.45
CA ARG A 263 -10.22 8.94 1.68
C ARG A 263 -10.88 7.74 2.37
N ASP A 264 -10.13 6.91 3.09
CA ASP A 264 -10.66 5.84 3.96
C ASP A 264 -11.59 6.44 5.04
N SER A 265 -11.06 7.40 5.80
CA SER A 265 -11.82 8.05 6.87
C SER A 265 -13.02 8.84 6.32
N LYS A 266 -12.87 9.56 5.21
CA LYS A 266 -13.97 10.27 4.54
C LYS A 266 -15.11 9.31 4.15
N LEU A 267 -14.78 8.17 3.56
CA LEU A 267 -15.77 7.18 3.14
C LEU A 267 -16.52 6.61 4.35
N VAL A 268 -15.83 6.21 5.41
CA VAL A 268 -16.46 5.67 6.63
C VAL A 268 -17.34 6.72 7.31
N ASN A 269 -16.89 7.97 7.40
CA ASN A 269 -17.70 9.07 7.95
C ASN A 269 -18.99 9.29 7.16
N LYS A 270 -18.94 9.14 5.82
CA LYS A 270 -20.12 9.19 4.96
C LYS A 270 -21.02 7.96 5.12
N MET A 271 -20.46 6.77 5.27
CA MET A 271 -21.22 5.53 5.48
C MET A 271 -22.02 5.58 6.79
N TYR A 272 -21.39 6.03 7.88
CA TYR A 272 -22.00 6.10 9.21
C TYR A 272 -22.66 7.45 9.53
N SER A 273 -22.71 8.37 8.57
CA SER A 273 -23.32 9.70 8.73
C SER A 273 -22.80 10.45 9.97
N CYS A 274 -21.49 10.42 10.17
CA CYS A 274 -20.84 10.88 11.39
C CYS A 274 -21.01 12.38 11.69
N SER A 275 -21.33 13.19 10.68
CA SER A 275 -21.59 14.62 10.81
C SER A 275 -23.08 14.98 10.95
N ALA A 276 -23.99 14.00 11.01
CA ALA A 276 -25.44 14.24 11.00
C ALA A 276 -25.93 15.13 12.15
N ASN A 277 -25.25 15.07 13.30
CA ASN A 277 -25.58 15.85 14.50
C ASN A 277 -24.77 17.14 14.64
N CYS A 278 -23.94 17.50 13.64
CA CYS A 278 -23.17 18.72 13.69
C CYS A 278 -24.08 19.96 13.70
N PRO A 279 -23.93 20.89 14.67
CA PRO A 279 -24.72 22.13 14.70
C PRO A 279 -24.55 22.97 13.43
N ASN A 280 -23.40 22.86 12.77
CA ASN A 280 -23.01 23.52 11.54
C ASN A 280 -23.02 22.59 10.32
N ASN A 281 -23.93 21.59 10.26
CA ASN A 281 -24.03 20.67 9.12
C ASN A 281 -24.35 21.36 7.78
N ALA A 282 -24.70 22.64 7.78
CA ALA A 282 -24.84 23.48 6.59
C ALA A 282 -23.49 24.02 6.05
N SER A 283 -22.40 23.98 6.83
CA SER A 283 -21.07 24.41 6.41
C SER A 283 -20.55 23.50 5.29
N GLN A 284 -20.17 24.09 4.16
CA GLN A 284 -19.61 23.37 3.02
C GLN A 284 -18.09 23.37 3.10
N CYS A 285 -17.49 22.22 3.43
CA CYS A 285 -16.07 22.02 3.24
C CYS A 285 -15.75 22.05 1.74
N GLN A 286 -14.74 22.83 1.37
CA GLN A 286 -14.29 23.02 -0.01
C GLN A 286 -13.19 22.01 -0.35
N ASN A 287 -12.77 22.01 -1.62
CA ASN A 287 -11.60 21.27 -2.11
C ASN A 287 -11.54 19.83 -1.59
N GLY A 288 -12.64 19.09 -1.69
CA GLY A 288 -12.69 17.68 -1.29
C GLY A 288 -12.65 17.41 0.22
N GLY A 289 -12.64 18.44 1.08
CA GLY A 289 -12.78 18.30 2.53
C GLY A 289 -14.10 17.66 2.97
N PHE A 290 -14.19 17.26 4.24
CA PHE A 290 -15.45 16.79 4.85
C PHE A 290 -15.55 17.22 6.32
N LEU A 291 -16.77 17.33 6.84
CA LEU A 291 -16.98 17.69 8.25
C LEU A 291 -16.50 16.56 9.17
N SER A 292 -15.74 16.93 10.19
CA SER A 292 -15.29 16.03 11.25
C SER A 292 -16.46 15.30 11.90
N PRO A 293 -16.25 14.10 12.46
CA PRO A 293 -17.28 13.41 13.23
C PRO A 293 -17.80 14.29 14.38
N TYR A 294 -19.11 14.27 14.62
CA TYR A 294 -19.69 14.93 15.80
C TYR A 294 -19.17 14.27 17.08
N ARG A 295 -18.78 15.11 18.05
CA ARG A 295 -18.36 14.70 19.40
C ARG A 295 -19.34 15.32 20.41
N GLU A 296 -19.72 14.58 21.45
CA GLU A 296 -20.70 15.00 22.47
C GLU A 296 -20.17 16.11 23.42
N ASP A 297 -18.99 16.66 23.13
CA ASP A 297 -18.34 17.74 23.89
C ASP A 297 -18.82 19.14 23.48
N ASN A 298 -19.85 19.22 22.63
CA ASN A 298 -20.51 20.45 22.19
C ASN A 298 -19.60 21.39 21.38
N GLN A 299 -18.46 20.90 20.87
CA GLN A 299 -17.60 21.63 19.93
C GLN A 299 -18.22 21.61 18.52
N PRO A 300 -18.13 22.72 17.75
CA PRO A 300 -18.55 22.71 16.36
C PRO A 300 -17.70 21.73 15.55
N CYS A 301 -18.32 21.04 14.59
CA CYS A 301 -17.57 20.21 13.67
C CYS A 301 -16.70 21.10 12.78
N HIS A 302 -15.46 20.71 12.54
CA HIS A 302 -14.54 21.45 11.67
C HIS A 302 -14.36 20.70 10.35
N CYS A 303 -13.89 21.38 9.30
CA CYS A 303 -13.54 20.69 8.07
C CYS A 303 -12.21 19.95 8.24
N VAL A 304 -12.22 18.66 7.95
CA VAL A 304 -11.02 17.84 7.76
C VAL A 304 -10.60 18.02 6.30
N CYS A 305 -9.41 18.60 6.11
CA CYS A 305 -8.89 18.91 4.80
C CYS A 305 -8.10 17.75 4.21
N GLN A 306 -8.22 17.59 2.90
CA GLN A 306 -7.41 16.61 2.19
C GLN A 306 -5.96 17.10 2.08
N PRO A 307 -4.99 16.18 1.90
CA PRO A 307 -3.63 16.55 1.52
C PRO A 307 -3.61 17.58 0.38
N GLY A 308 -2.73 18.58 0.51
CA GLY A 308 -2.65 19.71 -0.42
C GLY A 308 -3.69 20.81 -0.21
N SER A 309 -4.54 20.75 0.84
CA SER A 309 -5.49 21.81 1.18
C SER A 309 -5.48 22.18 2.67
N THR A 310 -5.73 23.44 2.98
CA THR A 310 -5.75 24.01 4.34
C THR A 310 -6.82 25.11 4.47
N GLY A 311 -7.01 25.66 5.66
CA GLY A 311 -8.04 26.65 5.97
C GLY A 311 -9.17 26.07 6.82
N GLU A 312 -10.04 26.93 7.33
CA GLU A 312 -11.16 26.53 8.20
C GLU A 312 -12.20 25.69 7.44
N PHE A 313 -12.37 25.99 6.15
CA PHE A 313 -13.26 25.30 5.22
C PHE A 313 -12.48 24.55 4.14
N CYS A 314 -11.17 24.35 4.31
CA CYS A 314 -10.27 23.78 3.31
C CYS A 314 -10.20 24.61 2.01
N GLU A 315 -10.41 25.92 2.10
CA GLU A 315 -10.50 26.85 0.98
C GLU A 315 -9.15 27.15 0.30
N TYR A 316 -8.04 26.96 1.01
CA TYR A 316 -6.70 27.19 0.46
C TYR A 316 -6.13 25.91 -0.12
N ILE A 317 -5.73 25.97 -1.38
CA ILE A 317 -5.02 24.91 -2.09
C ILE A 317 -3.54 25.27 -2.12
N ASN A 318 -2.68 24.31 -1.78
CA ASN A 318 -1.25 24.44 -1.99
C ASN A 318 -0.97 24.56 -3.50
N ASP A 319 -0.01 25.39 -3.90
CA ASP A 319 0.43 25.52 -5.29
C ASP A 319 1.89 25.06 -5.40
N PRO A 320 2.19 23.97 -6.15
CA PRO A 320 1.24 23.15 -6.92
C PRO A 320 0.33 22.29 -6.03
N TYR A 321 -0.90 22.03 -6.50
CA TYR A 321 -1.83 21.15 -5.81
C TYR A 321 -1.40 19.69 -5.99
N GLU A 322 -1.01 19.06 -4.89
CA GLU A 322 -0.63 17.65 -4.87
C GLU A 322 -1.33 16.92 -3.72
N TYR A 323 -2.22 15.99 -4.06
CA TYR A 323 -2.81 15.07 -3.07
C TYR A 323 -1.81 13.97 -2.68
N TYR A 324 -1.04 13.48 -3.65
CA TYR A 324 0.07 12.56 -3.44
C TYR A 324 1.37 13.32 -3.64
N GLU A 325 2.31 13.15 -2.72
CA GLU A 325 3.67 13.67 -2.90
C GLU A 325 4.32 13.02 -4.12
N PHE A 326 4.92 13.82 -4.99
CA PHE A 326 5.73 13.32 -6.09
C PHE A 326 6.90 12.47 -5.54
N PRO A 327 7.35 11.41 -6.25
CA PRO A 327 8.54 10.67 -5.84
C PRO A 327 9.73 11.62 -5.59
N PRO A 328 10.49 11.48 -4.49
CA PRO A 328 11.56 12.42 -4.11
C PRO A 328 12.64 12.61 -5.18
N CYS A 329 12.74 11.69 -6.14
CA CYS A 329 13.67 11.76 -7.26
C CYS A 329 13.05 11.27 -8.56
N GLY A 330 13.62 11.78 -9.66
CA GLY A 330 13.22 11.44 -11.02
C GLY A 330 12.44 12.57 -11.68
N GLY A 331 11.42 12.22 -12.46
CA GLY A 331 10.63 13.19 -13.21
C GLY A 331 10.27 12.76 -14.63
N ASN A 332 9.61 13.67 -15.34
CA ASN A 332 9.35 13.52 -16.76
C ASN A 332 10.59 13.92 -17.58
N ILE A 333 11.05 13.03 -18.47
CA ILE A 333 12.20 13.28 -19.34
C ILE A 333 11.73 13.31 -20.79
N THR A 334 11.93 14.43 -21.48
CA THR A 334 11.47 14.65 -22.85
C THR A 334 12.58 15.08 -23.82
N SER A 335 13.83 15.15 -23.35
CA SER A 335 15.01 15.50 -24.15
C SER A 335 16.22 14.70 -23.70
N ASP A 336 17.23 14.58 -24.58
CA ASP A 336 18.50 13.93 -24.27
C ASP A 336 19.09 14.47 -22.96
N THR A 337 19.47 13.57 -22.06
CA THR A 337 20.01 13.92 -20.74
C THR A 337 20.75 12.73 -20.12
N GLU A 338 21.50 12.97 -19.06
CA GLU A 338 21.89 11.94 -18.11
C GLU A 338 20.90 11.93 -16.94
N ILE A 339 20.63 10.75 -16.39
CA ILE A 339 19.84 10.55 -15.17
C ILE A 339 20.68 9.78 -14.15
N GLU A 340 20.51 10.15 -12.88
CA GLU A 340 21.20 9.51 -11.78
C GLU A 340 20.32 9.45 -10.53
N THR A 341 20.53 8.42 -9.70
CA THR A 341 19.95 8.39 -8.36
C THR A 341 20.53 9.50 -7.48
N PRO A 342 19.78 10.00 -6.49
CA PRO A 342 20.28 10.99 -5.55
C PRO A 342 21.63 10.60 -4.93
N ASN A 343 22.52 11.60 -4.82
CA ASN A 343 23.84 11.46 -4.20
C ASN A 343 24.79 10.46 -4.89
N TYR A 344 24.52 10.04 -6.13
CA TYR A 344 25.42 9.16 -6.90
C TYR A 344 26.87 9.71 -6.91
N PRO A 345 27.91 8.87 -6.70
CA PRO A 345 27.88 7.41 -6.49
C PRO A 345 27.80 6.99 -5.01
N THR A 346 27.49 7.91 -4.10
CA THR A 346 27.47 7.68 -2.64
C THR A 346 26.04 7.79 -2.10
N ARG A 347 25.23 6.77 -2.33
CA ARG A 347 23.86 6.69 -1.78
C ARG A 347 23.89 6.73 -0.25
N LYS A 348 22.94 7.45 0.35
CA LYS A 348 22.83 7.62 1.81
C LYS A 348 21.37 7.48 2.22
N PRO A 349 21.09 6.88 3.38
CA PRO A 349 19.76 6.92 3.98
C PRO A 349 19.27 8.35 4.25
N PRO A 350 17.94 8.59 4.30
CA PRO A 350 16.87 7.62 4.09
C PRO A 350 16.79 7.15 2.63
N ALA A 351 16.12 6.02 2.42
CA ALA A 351 15.99 5.48 1.08
C ALA A 351 14.93 6.24 0.26
N ASP A 352 15.31 6.76 -0.90
CA ASP A 352 14.42 7.52 -1.77
C ASP A 352 13.82 6.62 -2.88
N ASN A 353 12.49 6.60 -2.97
CA ASN A 353 11.81 6.03 -4.12
C ASN A 353 11.95 6.98 -5.30
N CYS A 354 12.45 6.50 -6.44
CA CYS A 354 12.56 7.32 -7.66
C CYS A 354 11.60 6.84 -8.74
N ALA A 355 11.16 7.74 -9.59
CA ALA A 355 10.47 7.36 -10.83
C ALA A 355 10.84 8.31 -11.97
N TRP A 356 11.31 7.74 -13.08
CA TRP A 356 11.52 8.46 -14.34
C TRP A 356 10.48 7.98 -15.35
N TRP A 357 9.72 8.93 -15.89
CA TRP A 357 8.83 8.70 -17.02
C TRP A 357 9.40 9.40 -18.25
N ILE A 358 10.06 8.62 -19.11
CA ILE A 358 10.75 9.13 -20.28
C ILE A 358 9.80 9.02 -21.47
N GLN A 359 9.50 10.16 -22.10
CA GLN A 359 8.44 10.27 -23.10
C GLN A 359 8.98 10.88 -24.41
N ALA A 360 8.88 10.10 -25.49
CA ALA A 360 9.30 10.53 -26.82
C ALA A 360 8.17 11.18 -27.61
N GLU A 361 8.55 12.15 -28.44
CA GLU A 361 7.69 12.71 -29.48
C GLU A 361 7.27 11.64 -30.50
N LYS A 362 6.25 11.97 -31.30
CA LYS A 362 5.76 11.06 -32.34
C LYS A 362 6.88 10.77 -33.36
N GLY A 363 7.06 9.49 -33.70
CA GLY A 363 8.09 9.04 -34.63
C GLY A 363 9.47 8.85 -34.01
N LYS A 364 9.60 8.96 -32.68
CA LYS A 364 10.84 8.67 -31.95
C LYS A 364 10.65 7.55 -30.92
N ARG A 365 11.76 6.90 -30.60
CA ARG A 365 11.92 5.91 -29.53
C ARG A 365 13.01 6.37 -28.56
N ILE A 366 13.03 5.78 -27.37
CA ILE A 366 13.99 6.10 -26.33
C ILE A 366 15.07 5.02 -26.31
N LYS A 367 16.34 5.44 -26.34
CA LYS A 367 17.50 4.60 -26.06
C LYS A 367 18.09 5.04 -24.72
N VAL A 368 18.22 4.10 -23.79
CA VAL A 368 18.86 4.29 -22.48
C VAL A 368 20.13 3.46 -22.42
N GLU A 369 21.26 4.09 -22.16
CA GLU A 369 22.56 3.45 -21.94
C GLU A 369 22.89 3.50 -20.44
N PHE A 370 22.95 2.35 -19.80
CA PHE A 370 23.26 2.20 -18.38
C PHE A 370 24.78 2.29 -18.20
N MET A 371 25.26 3.37 -17.60
CA MET A 371 26.68 3.59 -17.33
C MET A 371 27.11 2.98 -16.00
N ASP A 372 26.23 3.00 -15.00
CA ASP A 372 26.42 2.30 -13.72
C ASP A 372 25.05 1.83 -13.18
N PHE A 373 25.04 0.66 -12.54
CA PHE A 373 23.88 0.07 -11.91
C PHE A 373 24.36 -0.78 -10.74
N SER A 374 24.16 -0.28 -9.52
CA SER A 374 24.64 -0.93 -8.31
C SER A 374 23.68 -0.63 -7.16
N PHE A 375 22.91 -1.64 -6.77
CA PHE A 375 21.86 -1.56 -5.76
C PHE A 375 22.05 -2.69 -4.72
N HIS A 376 21.17 -2.79 -3.73
CA HIS A 376 21.20 -3.92 -2.79
C HIS A 376 21.13 -5.26 -3.55
N PRO A 377 21.98 -6.25 -3.24
CA PRO A 377 21.98 -7.54 -3.94
C PRO A 377 20.70 -8.34 -3.72
N ARG A 378 20.52 -9.36 -4.57
CA ARG A 378 19.45 -10.37 -4.42
C ARG A 378 19.58 -11.07 -3.07
N PHE A 379 18.45 -11.44 -2.49
CA PHE A 379 18.42 -12.17 -1.23
C PHE A 379 19.05 -13.57 -1.40
N ASP A 380 20.05 -13.89 -0.59
CA ASP A 380 20.91 -15.08 -0.75
C ASP A 380 20.75 -16.12 0.38
N GLN A 381 19.77 -15.94 1.27
CA GLN A 381 19.46 -16.97 2.26
C GLN A 381 18.46 -17.97 1.67
N ASN A 382 18.52 -19.21 2.16
CA ASN A 382 17.73 -20.33 1.65
C ASN A 382 16.27 -20.25 2.12
N ASP A 383 15.54 -19.24 1.63
CA ASP A 383 14.11 -19.04 1.80
C ASP A 383 13.41 -19.18 0.46
N SER A 384 12.49 -20.14 0.33
CA SER A 384 11.84 -20.46 -0.95
C SER A 384 11.10 -19.29 -1.61
N LEU A 385 10.62 -18.31 -0.83
CA LEU A 385 9.85 -17.18 -1.35
C LEU A 385 10.74 -16.00 -1.74
N PHE A 386 11.91 -15.85 -1.13
CA PHE A 386 12.79 -14.69 -1.35
C PHE A 386 14.10 -15.02 -2.07
N TYR A 387 14.48 -16.30 -2.12
CA TYR A 387 15.77 -16.72 -2.66
C TYR A 387 16.01 -16.24 -4.10
N ARG A 388 17.15 -15.56 -4.29
CA ARG A 388 17.62 -14.94 -5.54
C ARG A 388 16.68 -13.87 -6.10
N ARG A 389 15.91 -13.20 -5.24
CA ARG A 389 14.97 -12.14 -5.64
C ARG A 389 15.39 -10.76 -5.11
N CYS A 390 14.89 -9.71 -5.76
CA CYS A 390 15.13 -8.31 -5.41
C CYS A 390 14.20 -7.88 -4.28
N TYR A 391 14.49 -8.41 -3.08
CA TYR A 391 13.61 -8.30 -1.92
C TYR A 391 13.70 -6.94 -1.22
N HIS A 392 14.93 -6.47 -0.93
CA HIS A 392 15.17 -5.24 -0.18
C HIS A 392 15.08 -3.98 -1.04
N GLU A 393 15.46 -4.09 -2.30
CA GLU A 393 15.47 -2.99 -3.25
C GLU A 393 15.21 -3.53 -4.65
N ARG A 394 14.40 -2.81 -5.43
CA ARG A 394 14.04 -3.20 -6.79
C ARG A 394 14.01 -2.00 -7.71
N VAL A 395 14.56 -2.18 -8.90
CA VAL A 395 14.46 -1.26 -10.03
C VAL A 395 13.58 -1.92 -11.08
N GLU A 396 12.36 -1.42 -11.24
CA GLU A 396 11.46 -1.82 -12.31
C GLU A 396 11.80 -1.05 -13.58
N ILE A 397 12.05 -1.76 -14.68
CA ILE A 397 12.28 -1.16 -15.99
C ILE A 397 11.19 -1.62 -16.96
N ARG A 398 10.45 -0.66 -17.51
CA ARG A 398 9.39 -0.91 -18.50
C ARG A 398 9.81 -0.37 -19.85
N THR A 399 10.10 -1.27 -20.79
CA THR A 399 10.58 -0.91 -22.13
C THR A 399 9.53 -1.10 -23.23
N ARG A 400 8.57 -2.03 -23.05
CA ARG A 400 7.62 -2.40 -24.12
C ARG A 400 6.25 -1.81 -23.94
N HIS A 401 5.74 -1.86 -22.71
CA HIS A 401 4.42 -1.41 -22.33
C HIS A 401 4.52 -0.55 -21.07
N ARG A 402 3.59 0.38 -20.89
CA ARG A 402 3.55 1.27 -19.72
C ARG A 402 3.36 0.51 -18.39
N TYR A 403 2.75 -0.67 -18.44
CA TYR A 403 2.21 -1.35 -17.25
C TYR A 403 2.94 -2.63 -16.85
N ASP A 404 3.78 -3.19 -17.73
CA ASP A 404 4.55 -4.41 -17.43
C ASP A 404 6.05 -4.14 -17.57
N GLY A 405 6.78 -4.47 -16.51
CA GLY A 405 8.21 -4.28 -16.37
C GLY A 405 8.91 -5.51 -15.82
N ASP A 406 10.23 -5.51 -15.91
CA ASP A 406 11.09 -6.49 -15.26
C ASP A 406 11.81 -5.84 -14.08
N MET A 407 12.05 -6.60 -13.02
CA MET A 407 12.70 -6.14 -11.79
C MET A 407 14.18 -6.52 -11.74
N PHE A 408 15.02 -5.54 -11.39
CA PHE A 408 16.47 -5.67 -11.30
C PHE A 408 16.98 -5.15 -9.95
N CYS A 409 18.11 -5.66 -9.49
CA CYS A 409 18.81 -5.21 -8.27
C CYS A 409 20.29 -5.64 -8.32
N GLY A 410 21.06 -5.40 -7.26
CA GLY A 410 22.49 -5.71 -7.25
C GLY A 410 23.22 -5.05 -8.42
N GLU A 411 23.95 -5.87 -9.18
CA GLU A 411 24.64 -5.49 -10.42
C GLU A 411 24.04 -6.21 -11.65
N ASP A 412 22.72 -6.49 -11.63
CA ASP A 412 22.03 -7.25 -12.69
C ASP A 412 22.16 -6.60 -14.08
N ILE A 413 22.45 -5.31 -14.17
CA ILE A 413 22.63 -4.56 -15.42
C ILE A 413 24.10 -4.11 -15.55
N PRO A 414 24.91 -4.78 -16.38
CA PRO A 414 26.31 -4.40 -16.57
C PRO A 414 26.47 -2.99 -17.17
N PRO A 415 27.53 -2.25 -16.80
CA PRO A 415 27.92 -1.00 -17.46
C PRO A 415 28.03 -1.13 -18.98
N GLY A 416 27.50 -0.16 -19.72
CA GLY A 416 27.44 -0.15 -21.18
C GLY A 416 26.23 -0.89 -21.77
N THR A 417 25.36 -1.48 -20.94
CA THR A 417 24.12 -2.09 -21.41
C THR A 417 23.20 -1.03 -22.02
N VAL A 418 22.63 -1.34 -23.20
CA VAL A 418 21.71 -0.45 -23.90
C VAL A 418 20.32 -1.10 -23.97
N ALA A 419 19.31 -0.37 -23.52
CA ALA A 419 17.90 -0.72 -23.70
C ALA A 419 17.22 0.29 -24.64
N THR A 420 16.29 -0.19 -25.47
CA THR A 420 15.50 0.68 -26.37
C THR A 420 14.01 0.42 -26.16
N SER A 421 13.23 1.46 -25.90
CA SER A 421 11.78 1.35 -25.73
C SER A 421 11.12 0.81 -26.98
N ALA A 422 10.10 -0.05 -26.90
CA ALA A 422 9.34 -0.52 -28.07
C ALA A 422 8.47 0.58 -28.69
N GLY A 423 7.98 1.49 -27.86
CA GLY A 423 7.19 2.65 -28.26
C GLY A 423 7.78 3.96 -27.77
N ARG A 424 6.91 4.91 -27.47
CA ARG A 424 7.27 6.29 -27.09
C ARG A 424 7.47 6.49 -25.59
N GLU A 425 7.52 5.42 -24.81
CA GLU A 425 7.65 5.49 -23.37
C GLU A 425 8.71 4.52 -22.87
N PHE A 426 9.51 4.97 -21.90
CA PHE A 426 10.44 4.17 -21.13
C PHE A 426 10.30 4.59 -19.68
N ILE A 427 10.08 3.64 -18.78
CA ILE A 427 9.84 3.92 -17.36
C ILE A 427 10.88 3.20 -16.52
N ILE A 428 11.42 3.92 -15.55
CA ILE A 428 12.30 3.37 -14.51
C ILE A 428 11.68 3.75 -13.16
N ILE A 429 11.38 2.76 -12.32
CA ILE A 429 10.86 2.98 -10.98
C ILE A 429 11.78 2.28 -10.00
N ILE A 430 12.30 3.03 -9.03
CA ILE A 430 13.10 2.51 -7.94
C ILE A 430 12.21 2.49 -6.71
N ASP A 431 12.04 1.30 -6.16
CA ASP A 431 11.30 1.08 -4.92
C ASP A 431 12.25 0.48 -3.89
N THR A 432 12.51 1.26 -2.84
CA THR A 432 13.53 0.95 -1.84
C THR A 432 12.89 0.73 -0.47
N ASN A 433 13.48 -0.17 0.30
CA ASN A 433 13.14 -0.39 1.71
C ASN A 433 14.09 0.42 2.63
N GLU A 434 13.53 1.05 3.66
CA GLU A 434 14.10 2.21 4.39
C GLU A 434 15.35 1.94 5.26
N HIS A 435 15.80 0.68 5.35
CA HIS A 435 16.81 0.29 6.36
C HIS A 435 18.17 -0.15 5.80
N VAL A 436 18.34 -0.29 4.48
CA VAL A 436 19.64 -0.63 3.88
C VAL A 436 19.77 -0.01 2.49
N MET A 437 20.52 1.09 2.36
CA MET A 437 20.98 1.59 1.06
C MET A 437 22.41 1.09 0.82
N GLU A 438 22.54 0.06 -0.02
CA GLU A 438 23.82 -0.44 -0.53
C GLU A 438 23.99 -0.08 -2.01
N GLY A 439 25.24 -0.11 -2.48
CA GLY A 439 25.59 0.14 -3.87
C GLY A 439 25.69 1.63 -4.23
N ARG A 440 26.18 1.88 -5.45
CA ARG A 440 26.45 3.24 -5.96
C ARG A 440 25.23 3.94 -6.53
N GLY A 441 24.21 3.17 -6.92
CA GLY A 441 22.97 3.63 -7.54
C GLY A 441 22.92 3.43 -9.04
N LEU A 442 22.12 4.27 -9.70
CA LEU A 442 21.93 4.27 -11.14
C LEU A 442 22.61 5.50 -11.74
N LYS A 443 23.35 5.30 -12.83
CA LYS A 443 23.71 6.37 -13.77
C LYS A 443 23.43 5.90 -15.18
N ALA A 444 22.62 6.65 -15.93
CA ALA A 444 22.26 6.29 -17.30
C ALA A 444 22.16 7.50 -18.23
N LYS A 445 22.44 7.29 -19.51
CA LYS A 445 22.29 8.29 -20.56
C LYS A 445 21.05 8.00 -21.39
N VAL A 446 20.16 8.99 -21.49
CA VAL A 446 18.91 8.94 -22.23
C VAL A 446 19.09 9.67 -23.56
N THR A 447 18.70 9.02 -24.65
CA THR A 447 18.75 9.59 -26.01
C THR A 447 17.47 9.27 -26.77
N PHE A 448 16.99 10.23 -27.56
CA PHE A 448 15.81 10.09 -28.39
C PHE A 448 16.20 9.81 -29.84
N ILE A 449 15.86 8.63 -30.34
CA ILE A 449 16.23 8.15 -31.67
C ILE A 449 15.02 8.06 -32.58
N ASP A 450 15.20 8.26 -33.88
CA ASP A 450 14.11 8.12 -34.85
C ASP A 450 13.63 6.67 -34.94
N GLU A 451 12.31 6.51 -34.99
CA GLU A 451 11.67 5.23 -35.24
C GLU A 451 11.99 4.81 -36.67
N LYS A 452 12.82 3.77 -36.84
CA LYS A 452 13.08 3.20 -38.16
C LYS A 452 11.75 2.71 -38.74
N VAL A 453 11.18 3.47 -39.68
CA VAL A 453 10.05 3.04 -40.50
C VAL A 453 10.52 1.80 -41.23
N LYS A 454 9.96 0.63 -40.91
CA LYS A 454 10.06 -0.52 -41.81
C LYS A 454 9.31 -0.13 -43.07
N HIS A 455 10.01 0.34 -44.09
CA HIS A 455 9.43 0.44 -45.41
C HIS A 455 9.02 -0.98 -45.84
N PHE A 456 7.75 -1.13 -46.22
CA PHE A 456 7.19 -2.37 -46.77
C PHE A 456 7.83 -2.80 -48.12
N SER A 457 8.90 -2.14 -48.56
CA SER A 457 9.59 -2.40 -49.82
C SER A 457 10.59 -3.56 -49.76
N ASP A 458 10.90 -4.11 -48.58
CA ASP A 458 11.87 -5.20 -48.42
C ASP A 458 11.20 -6.57 -48.15
N VAL A 459 9.93 -6.74 -48.52
CA VAL A 459 9.34 -8.08 -48.66
C VAL A 459 9.78 -8.62 -50.02
N ASP A 460 10.88 -9.38 -50.01
CA ASP A 460 11.30 -10.18 -51.14
C ASP A 460 10.24 -11.27 -51.41
N LEU A 461 9.41 -11.03 -52.43
CA LEU A 461 8.36 -11.93 -52.89
C LEU A 461 8.90 -13.15 -53.68
N THR A 462 10.22 -13.37 -53.73
CA THR A 462 10.80 -14.48 -54.52
C THR A 462 10.76 -15.86 -53.85
N SER A 463 10.15 -16.02 -52.67
CA SER A 463 10.05 -17.33 -51.99
C SER A 463 8.67 -18.00 -51.99
N LEU A 464 7.66 -17.46 -52.68
CA LEU A 464 6.40 -18.17 -52.91
C LEU A 464 6.51 -19.06 -54.15
N LEU A 465 7.15 -20.22 -54.01
CA LEU A 465 6.96 -21.35 -54.93
C LEU A 465 5.64 -22.08 -54.59
N PRO A 466 4.85 -22.46 -55.60
CA PRO A 466 3.61 -23.21 -55.38
C PRO A 466 3.93 -24.65 -54.98
N ILE A 467 3.32 -25.09 -53.88
CA ILE A 467 3.23 -26.52 -53.54
C ILE A 467 2.32 -27.16 -54.59
N GLN A 468 2.87 -28.13 -55.33
CA GLN A 468 2.14 -29.04 -56.21
C GLN A 468 1.78 -30.31 -55.44
#